data_AF-A0A4P2QEE6-F1
#
_entry.id   AF-A0A4P2QEE6-F1
#
_cell.length_a   1.000
_cell.length_b   1.000
_cell.length_c   1.000
_cell.angle_alpha   90.00
_cell.angle_beta   90.00
_cell.angle_gamma   90.00
#
_symmetry.space_group_name_H-M   'P 1'
#
loop_
_entity.id
_entity.type
_entity.pdbx_description
1 polymer ?
#
loop_
_entity_poly.entity_id
_entity_poly.type
_entity_poly.pdbx_seq_one_letter_code
_entity_poly.pdbx_strand_id
1 'polypeptide(L)' 'MGPTRAQGPSPGLGELAVTDPSPRAAVVASLASTLSRAVALGDEVAARVVHEAIGRLLGLPPAPEGRASSRRQ' A
#
# COMPACT_ATOMS: atom_id res chain seq x y z
N MET A 1 -35.96 -24.60 11.09
CA MET A 1 -35.66 -23.15 11.18
C MET A 1 -34.52 -22.98 12.19
N GLY A 2 -33.30 -22.68 11.72
CA GLY A 2 -32.14 -22.44 12.58
C GLY A 2 -31.82 -20.93 12.63
N PRO A 3 -31.26 -20.41 13.74
CA PRO A 3 -31.10 -18.99 13.92
C PRO A 3 -30.05 -18.42 12.96
N THR A 4 -30.41 -17.35 12.26
CA THR A 4 -29.51 -16.54 11.42
C THR A 4 -28.31 -16.11 12.25
N ARG A 5 -27.12 -16.58 11.88
CA ARG A 5 -25.85 -16.07 12.42
C ARG A 5 -25.78 -14.59 12.07
N ALA A 6 -25.96 -13.72 13.06
CA ALA A 6 -25.71 -12.29 12.91
C ALA A 6 -24.27 -12.11 12.43
N GLN A 7 -24.11 -11.60 11.21
CA GLN A 7 -22.82 -11.08 10.78
C GLN A 7 -22.53 -9.88 11.66
N GLY A 8 -21.56 -10.03 12.57
CA GLY A 8 -21.05 -8.91 13.35
C GLY A 8 -20.55 -7.83 12.40
N PRO A 9 -20.68 -6.54 12.78
CA PRO A 9 -20.27 -5.44 11.93
C PRO A 9 -18.82 -5.64 11.50
N SER A 10 -18.58 -5.67 10.18
CA SER A 10 -17.23 -5.53 9.64
C SER A 10 -16.66 -4.25 10.28
N PRO A 11 -15.50 -4.31 10.97
CA PRO A 11 -14.89 -3.10 11.48
C PRO A 11 -14.69 -2.17 10.29
N GLY A 12 -15.46 -1.08 10.29
CA GLY A 12 -15.32 -0.05 9.29
C GLY A 12 -13.88 0.43 9.34
N LEU A 13 -13.28 0.67 8.18
CA LEU A 13 -11.95 1.25 8.01
C LEU A 13 -11.68 2.50 8.91
N GLY A 14 -12.72 3.09 9.52
CA GLY A 14 -12.68 4.20 10.46
C GLY A 14 -12.59 3.85 11.95
N GLU A 15 -12.51 2.57 12.35
CA GLU A 15 -12.26 2.16 13.76
C GLU A 15 -10.78 1.78 14.01
N LEU A 16 -9.87 2.23 13.15
CA LEU A 16 -8.48 2.40 13.53
C LEU A 16 -8.45 3.67 14.37
N ALA A 17 -8.27 3.55 15.68
CA ALA A 17 -8.17 4.67 16.61
C ALA A 17 -7.42 5.83 15.93
N VAL A 18 -8.07 7.00 15.80
CA VAL A 18 -7.47 8.22 15.25
C VAL A 18 -6.43 8.71 16.24
N THR A 19 -5.31 8.01 16.30
CA THR A 19 -4.08 8.49 16.88
C THR A 19 -3.50 9.47 15.88
N ASP A 20 -3.07 10.64 16.34
CA ASP A 20 -2.30 11.56 15.52
C ASP A 20 -1.17 10.78 14.85
N PRO A 21 -1.17 10.65 13.51
CA PRO A 21 -0.18 9.84 12.84
C PRO A 21 1.17 10.50 13.06
N SER A 22 2.17 9.71 13.49
CA SER A 22 3.54 10.21 13.50
C SER A 22 3.88 10.87 12.15
N PRO A 23 4.77 11.87 12.11
CA PRO A 23 5.13 12.54 10.86
C PRO A 23 5.53 11.55 9.74
N ARG A 24 6.22 10.46 10.10
CA ARG A 24 6.57 9.37 9.16
C ARG A 24 5.34 8.66 8.60
N ALA A 25 4.34 8.37 9.45
CA ALA A 25 3.09 7.74 9.01
C ALA A 25 2.29 8.66 8.07
N ALA A 26 2.25 9.96 8.33
CA ALA A 26 1.60 10.92 7.44
C ALA A 26 2.27 10.97 6.05
N VAL A 27 3.60 10.96 6.00
CA VAL A 27 4.36 10.89 4.73
C VAL A 27 4.07 9.60 3.98
N VAL A 28 4.03 8.45 4.66
CA VAL A 28 3.71 7.15 4.05
C VAL A 28 2.29 7.15 3.47
N ALA A 29 1.31 7.71 4.18
CA ALA A 29 -0.06 7.80 3.68
C ALA A 29 -0.18 8.68 2.43
N SER A 30 0.54 9.82 2.41
CA SER A 30 0.59 10.71 1.24
C SER A 30 1.23 10.02 0.02
N LEU A 31 2.33 9.29 0.22
CA LEU A 31 2.97 8.50 -0.83
C LEU A 31 2.07 7.36 -1.32
N ALA A 32 1.35 6.66 -0.42
CA ALA A 32 0.42 5.61 -0.82
C ALA A 32 -0.73 6.14 -1.69
N SER A 33 -1.28 7.31 -1.36
CA SER A 33 -2.29 8.01 -2.18
C SER A 33 -1.73 8.38 -3.56
N THR A 34 -0.49 8.87 -3.60
CA THR A 34 0.20 9.22 -4.85
C THR A 34 0.45 7.99 -5.71
N LEU A 35 0.90 6.89 -5.11
CA LEU A 35 1.09 5.61 -5.79
C LEU A 35 -0.20 5.09 -6.40
N SER A 36 -1.31 5.14 -5.66
CA SER A 36 -2.63 4.73 -6.18
C SER A 36 -3.04 5.52 -7.41
N ARG A 37 -2.77 6.84 -7.45
CA ARG A 37 -3.06 7.68 -8.62
C ARG A 37 -2.14 7.36 -9.79
N ALA A 38 -0.84 7.20 -9.55
CA ALA A 38 0.13 6.84 -10.59
C ALA A 38 -0.26 5.51 -11.27
N VAL A 39 -0.62 4.50 -10.48
CA VAL A 39 -1.11 3.21 -11.02
C VAL A 39 -2.40 3.39 -11.82
N ALA A 40 -3.37 4.15 -11.31
CA ALA A 40 -4.63 4.39 -12.01
C ALA A 40 -4.46 5.14 -13.35
N LEU A 41 -3.42 5.97 -13.47
CA LEU A 41 -3.09 6.71 -14.69
C LEU A 41 -2.14 5.93 -15.62
N GLY A 42 -1.61 4.78 -15.20
CA GLY A 42 -0.60 4.04 -15.96
C GLY A 42 0.78 4.70 -15.97
N ASP A 43 1.07 5.60 -15.02
CA ASP A 43 2.39 6.23 -14.88
C ASP A 43 3.34 5.28 -14.14
N GLU A 44 3.94 4.37 -14.91
CA GLU A 44 4.85 3.33 -14.39
C GLU A 44 6.10 3.91 -13.73
N VAL A 45 6.61 5.03 -14.25
CA VAL A 45 7.81 5.69 -13.72
C VAL A 45 7.49 6.29 -12.36
N ALA A 46 6.40 7.06 -12.23
CA ALA A 46 5.99 7.63 -10.96
C ALA A 46 5.64 6.53 -9.95
N ALA A 47 4.94 5.48 -10.37
CA ALA A 47 4.59 4.36 -9.50
C ALA A 47 5.85 3.67 -8.94
N ARG A 48 6.86 3.45 -9.78
CA ARG A 48 8.14 2.88 -9.38
C ARG A 48 8.88 3.76 -8.38
N VAL A 49 9.01 5.05 -8.67
CA VAL A 49 9.71 6.02 -7.81
C VAL A 49 9.05 6.11 -6.43
N VAL A 50 7.72 6.18 -6.40
CA VAL A 50 6.97 6.28 -5.14
C VAL A 50 7.07 4.98 -4.34
N HIS A 51 7.01 3.82 -5.00
CA HIS A 51 7.21 2.53 -4.34
C HIS A 51 8.60 2.42 -3.70
N GLU A 52 9.65 2.87 -4.40
CA GLU A 52 11.01 2.90 -3.86
C GLU A 52 11.14 3.88 -2.69
N ALA A 53 10.55 5.07 -2.78
CA ALA A 53 10.55 6.04 -1.70
C ALA A 53 9.91 5.48 -0.42
N ILE A 54 8.79 4.76 -0.55
CA ILE A 54 8.15 4.05 0.57
C ILE A 54 9.11 2.99 1.13
N GLY A 55 9.74 2.18 0.27
CA GLY A 55 10.71 1.17 0.68
C GLY A 55 11.87 1.75 1.47
N ARG A 56 12.49 2.83 0.99
CA ARG A 56 13.57 3.55 1.68
C ARG A 56 13.10 4.12 3.03
N LEU A 57 11.91 4.72 3.06
CA LEU A 57 11.33 5.22 4.31
C LEU A 57 11.06 4.11 5.32
N LEU A 58 10.80 2.89 4.88
CA LEU A 58 10.60 1.71 5.73
C LEU A 58 11.92 0.98 6.08
N GLY A 59 13.05 1.37 5.47
CA GLY A 59 14.34 0.70 5.64
C GLY A 59 14.45 -0.61 4.85
N LEU A 60 13.63 -0.79 3.82
CA LEU A 60 13.68 -1.95 2.93
C LEU A 60 14.77 -1.76 1.87
N PRO A 61 15.52 -2.82 1.51
CA PRO A 61 16.46 -2.77 0.40
C PRO A 61 15.72 -2.48 -0.91
N PRO A 62 16.33 -1.74 -1.86
CA PRO A 62 15.73 -1.53 -3.17
C PRO A 62 15.52 -2.88 -3.87
N ALA A 63 14.35 -3.05 -4.50
CA ALA A 63 14.07 -4.25 -5.27
C ALA A 63 15.12 -4.36 -6.41
N PRO A 64 15.75 -5.53 -6.62
CA PRO A 64 16.71 -5.69 -7.69
C PRO A 64 16.03 -5.42 -9.04
N GLU A 65 16.60 -4.51 -9.83
CA GLU A 65 16.19 -4.22 -11.20
C GLU A 65 16.50 -5.44 -12.09
N GLY A 66 15.65 -6.46 -12.06
CA GLY A 66 15.95 -7.68 -12.82
C GLY A 66 15.24 -8.92 -12.32
N ARG A 67 13.91 -8.95 -12.47
CA ARG A 67 13.23 -10.22 -12.72
C ARG A 67 12.57 -10.18 -14.09
N ALA A 68 13.38 -9.85 -15.10
CA ALA A 68 13.09 -10.30 -16.45
C ALA A 68 12.99 -11.83 -16.41
N SER A 69 11.78 -12.33 -16.57
CA SER A 69 11.47 -13.57 -17.27
C SER A 69 12.57 -14.64 -17.28
N SER A 70 12.79 -15.32 -16.15
CA SER A 70 13.29 -16.70 -16.18
C SER A 70 12.13 -17.62 -15.82
N ARG A 71 11.21 -17.71 -16.78
CA ARG A 71 10.23 -18.79 -16.93
C ARG A 71 10.30 -19.12 -18.42
N ARG A 72 10.76 -20.34 -18.73
CA ARG A 72 11.34 -20.84 -20.00
C ARG A 72 12.84 -20.50 -20.02
N GLN A 73 13.78 -21.46 -19.98
CA GLN A 73 13.79 -22.84 -20.45
C GLN A 73 14.43 -23.77 -19.40
#